data_AF-A0A3C1DT60-F1
#
_entry.id   AF-A0A3C1DT60-F1
#
_cell.length_a   1.000
_cell.length_b   1.000
_cell.length_c   1.000
_cell.angle_alpha   90.00
_cell.angle_beta   90.00
_cell.angle_gamma   90.00
#
_symmetry.space_group_name_H-M   'P 1'
#
loop_
_entity.id
_entity.type
_entity.pdbx_description
1 polymer ?
#
loop_
_entity_poly.entity_id
_entity_poly.type
_entity_poly.pdbx_seq_one_letter_code
_entity_poly.pdbx_strand_id
1 'polypeptide(L)'
;AADALFENGAVEVIATSTHGVLSHPARERLSDSRITEVVVTDTLPIPQDSRFDKLTILSIAPLIARAIHEVFDEGSVTSLFDGHS
;
A
#
# COMPACT_ATOMS: atom_id res chain seq x y z
N ALA A 1 5.06 -9.12 -14.34
CA ALA A 1 4.21 -9.83 -13.35
C ALA A 1 2.74 -9.67 -13.69
N ALA A 2 2.20 -8.44 -13.72
CA ALA A 2 0.81 -8.19 -14.11
C ALA A 2 0.44 -8.80 -15.46
N ASP A 3 1.25 -8.60 -16.50
CA ASP A 3 0.98 -9.16 -17.83
C ASP A 3 0.89 -10.69 -17.82
N ALA A 4 1.82 -11.36 -17.12
CA ALA A 4 1.80 -12.81 -16.97
C ALA A 4 0.52 -13.30 -16.24
N LEU A 5 0.05 -12.58 -15.22
CA LEU A 5 -1.20 -12.93 -14.53
C LEU A 5 -2.39 -12.84 -15.49
N PHE A 6 -2.47 -11.80 -16.31
CA PHE A 6 -3.50 -11.68 -17.33
C PHE A 6 -3.40 -12.74 -18.44
N GLU A 7 -2.19 -13.06 -18.90
CA GLU A 7 -1.96 -14.15 -19.86
C GLU A 7 -2.41 -15.50 -19.31
N ASN A 8 -2.40 -15.68 -17.99
CA ASN A 8 -2.91 -16.85 -17.29
C ASN A 8 -4.39 -16.74 -16.90
N GLY A 9 -5.12 -15.75 -17.43
CA GLY A 9 -6.58 -15.66 -17.30
C GLY A 9 -7.09 -14.87 -16.09
N ALA A 10 -6.25 -14.09 -15.42
CA ALA A 10 -6.71 -13.16 -14.39
C ALA A 10 -7.68 -12.13 -14.99
N VAL A 11 -8.83 -11.91 -14.34
CA VAL A 11 -9.81 -10.89 -14.75
C VAL A 11 -9.35 -9.48 -14.34
N GLU A 12 -8.72 -9.38 -13.17
CA GLU A 12 -8.15 -8.15 -12.63
C GLU A 12 -6.84 -8.46 -11.90
N VAL A 13 -5.97 -7.47 -11.84
CA VAL A 13 -4.71 -7.54 -11.09
C VAL A 13 -4.58 -6.26 -10.26
N ILE A 14 -4.58 -6.43 -8.94
CA ILE A 14 -4.32 -5.34 -7.98
C ILE A 14 -2.91 -5.52 -7.43
N ALA A 15 -2.13 -4.45 -7.41
CA ALA A 15 -0.81 -4.43 -6.80
C ALA A 15 -0.86 -3.72 -5.46
N THR A 16 -0.35 -4.35 -4.40
CA THR A 16 -0.34 -3.77 -3.04
C THR A 16 1.07 -3.71 -2.48
N SER A 17 1.41 -2.63 -1.76
CA SER A 17 2.67 -2.52 -1.02
C SER A 17 2.49 -1.67 0.23
N THR A 18 3.20 -1.99 1.32
CA THR A 18 3.24 -1.08 2.48
C THR A 18 3.86 0.26 2.08
N HIS A 19 5.00 0.25 1.40
CA HIS A 19 5.78 1.45 1.10
C HIS A 19 5.65 1.87 -0.38
N GLY A 20 5.17 3.09 -0.61
CA GLY A 20 5.08 3.69 -1.94
C GLY A 20 6.31 4.52 -2.30
N VAL A 21 7.47 3.89 -2.52
CA VAL A 21 8.71 4.61 -2.90
C VAL A 21 8.57 5.34 -4.24
N LEU A 22 7.90 4.72 -5.21
CA LEU A 22 7.47 5.30 -6.49
C LEU A 22 8.53 6.18 -7.22
N SER A 23 9.81 5.81 -7.12
CA SER A 23 10.90 6.50 -7.80
C SER A 23 10.74 6.43 -9.32
N HIS A 24 11.18 7.46 -10.04
CA HIS A 24 11.15 7.45 -11.51
C HIS A 24 11.81 6.17 -12.08
N PRO A 25 11.21 5.51 -13.10
CA PRO A 25 10.00 5.85 -13.84
C PRO A 25 8.73 5.09 -13.37
N ALA A 26 8.54 4.92 -12.05
CA ALA A 26 7.44 4.11 -11.52
C ALA A 26 6.05 4.67 -11.88
N ARG A 27 5.85 5.99 -11.81
CA ARG A 27 4.59 6.62 -12.18
C ARG A 27 4.20 6.28 -13.61
N GLU A 28 5.11 6.46 -14.58
CA GLU A 28 4.79 6.19 -15.99
C GLU A 28 4.48 4.69 -16.19
N ARG A 29 5.35 3.81 -15.68
CA ARG A 29 5.17 2.36 -15.80
C ARG A 29 3.86 1.86 -15.21
N LEU A 30 3.47 2.35 -14.03
CA LEU A 30 2.26 1.88 -13.37
C LEU A 30 0.99 2.47 -14.00
N SER A 31 1.04 3.73 -14.44
CA SER A 31 -0.05 4.36 -15.19
C SER A 31 -0.37 3.60 -16.48
N ASP A 32 0.67 3.25 -17.24
CA ASP A 32 0.57 2.59 -18.55
C ASP A 32 0.38 1.07 -18.44
N SER A 33 0.52 0.49 -17.24
CA SER A 33 0.37 -0.95 -17.04
C SER A 33 -1.08 -1.42 -17.11
N ARG A 34 -1.25 -2.73 -17.28
CA ARG A 34 -2.55 -3.42 -17.19
C ARG A 34 -3.06 -3.58 -15.75
N ILE A 35 -2.31 -3.15 -14.73
CA ILE A 35 -2.75 -3.21 -13.34
C ILE A 35 -4.04 -2.40 -13.19
N THR A 36 -5.03 -2.97 -12.51
CA THR A 36 -6.33 -2.34 -12.26
C THR A 36 -6.19 -1.24 -11.22
N GLU A 37 -5.51 -1.54 -10.10
CA GLU A 37 -5.32 -0.61 -8.98
C GLU A 37 -3.97 -0.88 -8.31
N VAL A 38 -3.32 0.19 -7.87
CA VAL A 38 -2.12 0.16 -7.03
C VAL A 38 -2.48 0.73 -5.66
N VAL A 39 -2.42 -0.11 -4.62
CA VAL A 39 -2.73 0.29 -3.25
C VAL A 39 -1.45 0.38 -2.44
N VAL A 40 -1.19 1.53 -1.83
CA VAL A 40 -0.07 1.74 -0.91
C VAL A 40 -0.52 2.39 0.38
N THR A 41 0.33 2.38 1.41
CA THR A 41 0.07 3.19 2.61
C THR A 41 0.75 4.55 2.53
N ASP A 42 0.32 5.50 3.36
CA ASP A 42 0.96 6.79 3.58
C ASP A 42 2.21 6.72 4.50
N THR A 43 2.85 5.54 4.63
CA THR A 43 4.11 5.37 5.39
C THR A 43 5.28 6.20 4.84
N LEU A 44 5.21 6.63 3.58
CA LEU A 44 6.10 7.61 2.97
C LEU A 44 5.27 8.74 2.37
N PRO A 45 5.76 9.99 2.39
CA PRO A 45 5.09 11.07 1.68
C PRO A 45 5.12 10.79 0.17
N ILE A 46 3.95 10.85 -0.47
CA ILE A 46 3.82 10.69 -1.93
C ILE A 46 3.55 12.05 -2.56
N PRO A 47 4.54 12.66 -3.24
CA PRO A 47 4.39 13.93 -3.95
C PRO A 47 3.30 13.85 -5.01
N GLN A 48 2.65 14.98 -5.31
CA GLN A 48 1.59 15.03 -6.33
C GLN A 48 2.10 14.56 -7.70
N ASP A 49 3.34 14.88 -8.05
CA ASP A 49 3.97 14.47 -9.32
C ASP A 49 4.25 12.97 -9.41
N SER A 50 4.17 12.23 -8.30
CA SER A 50 4.29 10.76 -8.29
C SER A 50 2.92 10.05 -8.30
N ARG A 51 1.81 10.80 -8.24
CA ARG A 51 0.44 10.24 -8.22
C ARG A 51 -0.10 10.01 -9.62
N PHE A 52 -1.00 9.05 -9.74
CA PHE A 52 -1.67 8.65 -10.98
C PHE A 52 -3.05 8.08 -10.66
N ASP A 53 -3.94 8.01 -11.66
CA ASP A 53 -5.37 7.75 -11.44
C ASP A 53 -5.67 6.40 -10.77
N LYS A 54 -4.82 5.41 -10.98
CA LYS A 54 -4.96 4.05 -10.43
C LYS A 54 -4.34 3.90 -9.02
N LEU A 55 -3.81 4.96 -8.42
CA LEU A 55 -3.14 4.92 -7.13
C LEU A 55 -4.12 5.21 -5.98
N THR A 56 -4.29 4.24 -5.09
CA THR A 56 -4.99 4.38 -3.82
C THR A 56 -3.99 4.45 -2.68
N ILE A 57 -4.14 5.45 -1.81
CA ILE A 57 -3.29 5.66 -0.64
C ILE A 57 -4.13 5.44 0.62
N LEU A 58 -3.81 4.41 1.38
CA LEU A 58 -4.46 4.09 2.66
C LEU A 58 -3.67 4.71 3.82
N SER A 59 -4.39 5.28 4.80
CA SER A 59 -3.71 5.83 5.96
C SER A 59 -3.34 4.75 6.97
N ILE A 60 -2.08 4.74 7.41
CA ILE A 60 -1.60 3.92 8.53
C ILE A 60 -1.78 4.62 9.88
N ALA A 61 -2.19 5.89 9.89
CA ALA A 61 -2.29 6.70 11.10
C ALA A 61 -3.12 6.04 12.23
N PRO A 62 -4.28 5.40 11.96
CA PRO A 62 -5.04 4.73 13.03
C PRO A 62 -4.27 3.58 13.69
N LEU A 63 -3.51 2.80 12.91
CA LEU A 63 -2.71 1.69 13.43
C LEU A 63 -1.57 2.21 14.32
N ILE A 64 -0.86 3.25 13.85
CA ILE A 64 0.23 3.88 14.61
C ILE A 64 -0.30 4.54 15.88
N ALA A 65 -1.45 5.23 15.82
CA ALA A 65 -2.06 5.85 16.99
C ALA A 65 -2.43 4.81 18.06
N ARG A 66 -3.01 3.67 17.65
CA ARG A 66 -3.32 2.58 18.58
C ARG A 66 -2.04 1.98 19.18
N ALA A 67 -0.99 1.79 18.38
CA ALA A 67 0.30 1.29 18.88
C ALA A 67 0.90 2.22 19.95
N ILE A 68 0.88 3.53 19.73
CA ILE A 68 1.35 4.51 20.72
C ILE A 68 0.52 4.41 22.01
N HIS A 69 -0.80 4.28 21.90
CA HIS A 69 -1.70 4.14 23.05
C HIS A 69 -1.41 2.87 23.86
N GLU A 70 -1.28 1.71 23.20
CA GLU A 70 -0.94 0.44 23.89
C GLU A 70 0.42 0.53 24.59
N VAL A 71 1.43 1.14 23.96
CA VAL A 71 2.74 1.32 24.59
C VAL A 71 2.66 2.23 25.82
N PHE A 72 1.88 3.31 25.74
CA PHE A 72 1.73 4.27 26.83
C PHE A 72 0.98 3.68 28.03
N ASP A 73 -0.06 2.88 27.77
CA ASP A 73 -0.90 2.26 28.80
C ASP A 73 -0.36 0.90 29.31
N GLU A 74 0.87 0.52 28.95
CA GLU A 74 1.45 -0.81 29.22
C GLU A 74 0.54 -1.96 28.73
N GLY A 75 -0.23 -1.68 27.69
CA GLY A 75 -1.12 -2.60 26.99
C GLY A 75 -0.38 -3.54 26.03
N SER A 76 -1.15 -4.33 25.29
CA SER A 76 -0.63 -5.38 24.42
C SER A 76 -0.57 -4.90 22.97
N VAL A 77 0.64 -4.66 22.48
CA VAL A 77 0.88 -4.35 21.06
C VAL A 77 0.57 -5.55 20.15
N THR A 78 0.67 -6.79 20.66
CA THR A 78 0.33 -8.00 19.88
C THR A 78 -1.16 -8.08 19.55
N SER A 79 -2.02 -7.41 20.34
CA SER A 79 -3.46 -7.27 20.07
C SER A 79 -3.79 -6.38 18.87
N LEU A 80 -2.81 -5.67 18.28
CA LEU A 80 -2.97 -4.88 17.07
C LEU A 80 -3.08 -5.74 15.81
N PHE A 81 -2.57 -6.97 15.86
CA PHE A 81 -2.47 -7.90 14.74
C PHE A 81 -3.30 -9.17 14.97
N ASP A 82 -4.40 -9.06 15.71
CA ASP A 82 -5.30 -10.18 16.05
C ASP A 82 -4.59 -11.38 16.71
N GLY A 83 -3.46 -11.15 17.40
CA GLY A 83 -2.65 -12.22 18.00
C GLY A 83 -1.79 -13.01 17.01
N HIS A 84 -1.70 -12.58 15.76
CA HIS A 84 -0.79 -13.11 14.73
C HIS A 84 0.57 -12.40 14.76
N SER A 85 1.26 -12.47 15.90
CA SER A 85 2.61 -11.91 16.09
C SER A 85 3.62 -12.98 16.45
#